data_AF-A0ABD3XZ77-F1
#
_entry.id   AF-A0ABD3XZ77-F1
#
_cell.length_a   1.000
_cell.length_b   1.000
_cell.length_c   1.000
_cell.angle_alpha   90.00
_cell.angle_beta   90.00
_cell.angle_gamma   90.00
#
_symmetry.space_group_name_H-M   'P 1'
#
loop_
_entity.id
_entity.type
_entity.pdbx_description
1 polymer ?
#
loop_
_entity_poly.entity_id
_entity_poly.type
_entity_poly.pdbx_seq_one_letter_code
_entity_poly.pdbx_strand_id
1 'polypeptide(L)'
;MAEHEKVSNVMRKLMEDNSFTAPKSARQINDKRFKYLKRKREENMNSRKNIADDVVSVLSDLHSNPVIQEIILTKHKKPVVIVYSNQQMDDMIRNCEGDDGSVLGVDRTFNLGNFYVTVFSYKIDV
;
A
#
# COMPACT_ATOMS: atom_id res chain seq x y z
N MET A 1 16.74 12.93 -11.76
CA MET A 1 18.07 13.32 -11.20
C MET A 1 18.54 12.41 -10.06
N ALA A 2 17.66 11.88 -9.20
CA ALA A 2 18.05 11.03 -8.05
C ALA A 2 18.61 9.61 -8.37
N GLU A 3 18.46 9.11 -9.60
CA GLU A 3 19.01 7.81 -10.01
C GLU A 3 20.50 7.88 -10.36
N HIS A 4 20.94 8.96 -11.02
CA HIS A 4 22.34 9.17 -11.41
C HIS A 4 23.27 9.28 -10.19
N GLU A 5 22.78 9.89 -9.11
CA GLU A 5 23.51 10.08 -7.86
C GLU A 5 23.71 8.76 -7.08
N LYS A 6 22.74 7.85 -7.17
CA LYS A 6 22.83 6.51 -6.57
C LYS A 6 23.78 5.59 -7.35
N VAL A 7 23.85 5.73 -8.67
CA VAL A 7 24.80 5.00 -9.53
C VAL A 7 26.24 5.42 -9.25
N SER A 8 26.48 6.72 -9.08
CA SER A 8 27.80 7.26 -8.73
C SER A 8 28.34 6.70 -7.39
N ASN A 9 27.47 6.56 -6.38
CA ASN A 9 27.87 6.04 -5.06
C ASN A 9 28.21 4.55 -5.05
N VAL A 10 27.58 3.71 -5.90
CA VAL A 10 27.96 2.29 -6.03
C VAL A 10 29.32 2.15 -6.70
N MET A 11 29.60 3.00 -7.69
CA MET A 11 30.86 2.99 -8.44
C MET A 11 32.03 3.44 -7.54
N ARG A 12 31.82 4.49 -6.73
CA ARG A 12 32.78 4.96 -5.74
C ARG A 12 33.14 3.89 -4.71
N LYS A 13 32.13 3.21 -4.16
CA LYS A 13 32.33 2.14 -3.17
C LYS A 13 33.05 0.91 -3.74
N LEU A 14 32.93 0.65 -5.04
CA LEU A 14 33.64 -0.42 -5.75
C LEU A 14 35.08 -0.06 -6.15
N MET A 15 35.43 1.23 -6.16
CA MET A 15 36.78 1.73 -6.42
C MET A 15 37.59 1.94 -5.13
N GLU A 16 36.92 2.04 -3.98
CA GLU A 16 37.54 2.13 -2.65
C GLU A 16 38.11 0.78 -2.16
N ASP A 17 37.64 -0.36 -2.70
CA ASP A 17 38.19 -1.69 -2.38
C ASP A 17 39.41 -2.01 -3.27
N ASN A 18 40.61 -1.91 -2.70
CA ASN A 18 41.94 -2.39 -3.15
C ASN A 18 42.11 -2.66 -4.67
N SER A 19 43.15 -2.08 -5.29
CA SER A 19 43.45 -2.22 -6.74
C SER A 19 43.52 -3.67 -7.28
N PHE A 20 43.68 -4.68 -6.41
CA PHE A 20 43.63 -6.10 -6.74
C PHE A 20 42.20 -6.68 -6.88
N THR A 21 41.19 -6.07 -6.26
CA THR A 21 39.79 -6.51 -6.25
C THR A 21 38.86 -5.66 -7.13
N ALA A 22 39.38 -4.54 -7.67
CA ALA A 22 38.64 -3.68 -8.58
C ALA A 22 38.24 -4.44 -9.86
N PRO A 23 36.97 -4.34 -10.31
CA PRO A 23 36.50 -5.02 -11.50
C PRO A 23 37.24 -4.50 -12.76
N LYS A 24 37.90 -5.41 -13.47
CA LYS A 24 38.80 -5.09 -14.61
C LYS A 24 38.07 -5.02 -15.96
N SER A 25 36.78 -5.35 -16.00
CA SER A 25 35.97 -5.37 -17.22
C SER A 25 34.54 -4.89 -16.94
N ALA A 26 33.97 -4.14 -17.89
CA ALA A 26 32.57 -3.70 -17.87
C ALA A 26 31.58 -4.86 -17.67
N ARG A 27 31.92 -6.07 -18.12
CA ARG A 27 31.11 -7.27 -17.91
C ARG A 27 31.03 -7.67 -16.42
N GLN A 28 32.15 -7.61 -15.70
CA GLN A 28 32.18 -7.91 -14.26
C GLN A 28 31.38 -6.91 -13.45
N ILE A 29 31.37 -5.64 -13.88
CA ILE A 29 30.57 -4.58 -13.27
C ILE A 29 29.08 -4.89 -13.45
N ASN A 30 28.67 -5.25 -14.68
CA ASN A 30 27.28 -5.59 -14.98
C ASN A 30 26.81 -6.86 -14.27
N ASP A 31 27.64 -7.89 -14.17
CA ASP A 31 27.30 -9.13 -13.47
C ASP A 31 27.14 -8.90 -11.95
N LYS A 32 28.05 -8.11 -11.34
CA LYS A 32 27.92 -7.72 -9.92
C LYS A 32 26.69 -6.84 -9.69
N ARG A 33 26.40 -5.91 -10.61
CA ARG A 33 25.18 -5.08 -10.57
C ARG A 33 23.92 -5.94 -10.63
N PHE A 34 23.86 -6.90 -11.54
CA PHE A 34 22.72 -7.79 -11.68
C PHE A 34 22.51 -8.64 -10.42
N LYS A 35 23.58 -9.21 -9.86
CA LYS A 35 23.52 -9.96 -8.59
C LYS A 35 23.06 -9.09 -7.42
N TYR A 36 23.57 -7.87 -7.29
CA TYR A 36 23.16 -6.94 -6.24
C TYR A 36 21.68 -6.57 -6.36
N LEU A 37 21.21 -6.23 -7.57
CA LEU A 37 19.81 -5.89 -7.81
C LEU A 37 18.88 -7.09 -7.57
N LYS A 38 19.32 -8.30 -7.96
CA LYS A 38 18.58 -9.55 -7.69
C LYS A 38 18.47 -9.81 -6.19
N ARG A 39 19.57 -9.72 -5.44
CA ARG A 39 19.57 -9.91 -3.98
C ARG A 39 18.68 -8.89 -3.27
N LYS A 40 18.69 -7.62 -3.70
CA LYS A 40 17.82 -6.58 -3.13
C LYS A 40 16.33 -6.84 -3.42
N ARG A 41 15.99 -7.41 -4.58
CA ARG A 41 14.61 -7.83 -4.89
C ARG A 41 14.19 -9.03 -4.04
N GLU A 42 15.09 -9.98 -3.83
CA GLU A 42 14.85 -11.15 -2.97
C GLU A 42 14.76 -10.78 -1.48
N GLU A 43 15.56 -9.83 -0.99
CA GLU A 43 15.47 -9.25 0.36
C GLU A 43 14.11 -8.54 0.56
N ASN A 44 13.62 -7.81 -0.45
CA ASN A 44 12.29 -7.19 -0.42
C ASN A 44 11.15 -8.22 -0.51
N MET A 45 11.33 -9.36 -1.18
CA MET A 45 10.33 -10.44 -1.22
C MET A 45 10.32 -11.29 0.06
N ASN A 46 11.46 -11.43 0.73
CA ASN A 46 11.59 -12.16 2.00
C ASN A 46 11.26 -11.29 3.23
N SER A 47 11.08 -9.99 3.06
CA SER A 47 10.25 -9.17 3.96
C SER A 47 8.79 -9.60 3.78
N ARG A 48 8.45 -10.80 4.26
CA ARG A 48 7.06 -11.14 4.56
C ARG A 48 6.67 -10.21 5.69
N LYS A 49 6.11 -9.05 5.35
CA LYS A 49 5.42 -8.18 6.31
C LYS A 49 4.51 -9.07 7.12
N ASN A 50 4.73 -9.08 8.43
CA ASN A 50 3.90 -9.87 9.32
C ASN A 50 2.50 -9.27 9.25
N ILE A 51 1.48 -10.11 9.05
CA ILE A 51 0.09 -9.66 9.07
C ILE A 51 -0.22 -8.93 10.38
N ALA A 52 0.45 -9.29 11.49
CA ALA A 52 0.36 -8.57 12.75
C ALA A 52 0.83 -7.10 12.63
N ASP A 53 1.90 -6.83 11.89
CA ASP A 53 2.40 -5.46 11.68
C ASP A 53 1.41 -4.65 10.85
N ASP A 54 0.80 -5.26 9.83
CA ASP A 54 -0.23 -4.62 9.02
C ASP A 54 -1.49 -4.31 9.87
N VAL A 55 -1.91 -5.22 10.74
CA VAL A 55 -3.04 -5.00 11.67
C VAL A 55 -2.72 -3.88 12.68
N VAL A 56 -1.50 -3.87 13.23
CA VAL A 56 -1.05 -2.81 14.16
C VAL A 56 -0.96 -1.46 13.45
N SER A 57 -0.51 -1.43 12.19
CA SER A 57 -0.52 -0.20 11.38
C SER A 57 -1.94 0.32 11.20
N VAL A 58 -2.89 -0.55 10.81
CA VAL A 58 -4.29 -0.14 10.59
C VAL A 58 -4.96 0.32 11.90
N LEU A 59 -4.65 -0.32 13.03
CA LEU A 59 -5.11 0.13 14.35
C LEU A 59 -4.50 1.48 14.77
N SER A 60 -3.23 1.72 14.40
CA SER A 60 -2.58 3.02 14.64
C SER A 60 -3.20 4.11 13.76
N ASP A 61 -3.57 3.76 12.54
CA ASP A 61 -4.23 4.66 11.58
C ASP A 61 -5.65 5.03 12.04
N LEU A 62 -6.37 4.13 12.74
CA LEU A 62 -7.69 4.43 13.34
C LEU A 62 -7.66 5.67 14.23
N HIS A 63 -6.61 5.84 15.03
CA HIS A 63 -6.50 6.97 15.95
C HIS A 63 -6.08 8.29 15.28
N SER A 64 -5.53 8.22 14.07
CA SER A 64 -4.96 9.38 13.38
C SER A 64 -5.77 9.83 12.17
N ASN A 65 -6.56 8.93 11.58
CA ASN A 65 -7.29 9.18 10.35
C ASN A 65 -8.80 9.37 10.63
N PRO A 66 -9.35 10.57 10.40
CA PRO A 66 -10.75 10.89 10.70
C PRO A 66 -11.77 10.17 9.81
N VAL A 67 -11.32 9.45 8.76
CA VAL A 67 -12.20 8.71 7.85
C VAL A 67 -12.39 7.27 8.31
N ILE A 68 -11.49 6.73 9.15
CA ILE A 68 -11.62 5.37 9.66
C ILE A 68 -12.53 5.42 10.90
N GLN A 69 -13.65 4.73 10.83
CA GLN A 69 -14.71 4.82 11.86
C GLN A 69 -14.66 3.63 12.80
N GLU A 70 -14.42 2.44 12.26
CA GLU A 70 -14.40 1.21 13.04
C GLU A 70 -13.52 0.14 12.40
N ILE A 71 -12.86 -0.66 13.24
CA ILE A 71 -12.17 -1.88 12.83
C ILE A 71 -12.75 -3.05 13.62
N ILE A 72 -13.38 -3.99 12.91
CA ILE A 72 -13.99 -5.19 13.50
C ILE A 72 -13.02 -6.36 13.33
N LEU A 73 -12.54 -6.88 14.47
CA LEU A 73 -11.66 -8.04 14.54
C LEU A 73 -12.44 -9.24 15.07
N THR A 74 -12.70 -10.23 14.22
CA THR A 74 -13.36 -11.48 14.63
C THR A 74 -12.37 -12.64 14.55
N LYS A 75 -12.38 -13.52 15.55
CA LYS A 75 -11.51 -14.71 15.60
C LYS A 75 -11.70 -15.53 14.32
N HIS A 76 -10.58 -15.91 13.69
CA HIS A 76 -10.53 -16.70 12.45
C HIS A 76 -11.18 -16.04 11.21
N LYS A 77 -11.49 -14.74 11.24
CA LYS A 77 -11.95 -13.98 10.07
C LYS A 77 -10.93 -12.89 9.73
N LYS A 78 -11.00 -12.40 8.48
CA LYS A 78 -10.23 -11.22 8.08
C LYS A 78 -10.77 -9.98 8.81
N PRO A 79 -9.91 -9.02 9.19
CA PRO A 79 -10.34 -7.73 9.70
C PRO A 79 -11.31 -7.04 8.73
N VAL A 80 -12.33 -6.39 9.27
CA VAL A 80 -13.23 -5.51 8.52
C VAL A 80 -12.98 -4.09 8.97
N VAL A 81 -12.82 -3.18 8.03
CA VAL A 81 -12.58 -1.75 8.31
C VAL A 81 -13.74 -0.96 7.71
N ILE A 82 -14.41 -0.17 8.53
CA ILE A 82 -15.50 0.73 8.11
C ILE A 82 -14.91 2.13 7.93
N VAL A 83 -15.09 2.68 6.74
CA VAL A 83 -14.45 3.92 6.31
C VAL A 83 -15.50 4.84 5.69
N TYR A 84 -15.69 6.02 6.28
CA TYR A 84 -16.47 7.12 5.72
C TYR A 84 -16.07 8.44 6.40
N SER A 85 -16.24 9.56 5.71
CA SER A 85 -16.19 10.88 6.33
C SER A 85 -17.58 11.31 6.81
N ASN A 86 -17.65 12.17 7.82
CA ASN A 86 -18.93 12.71 8.30
C ASN A 86 -19.73 13.38 7.18
N GLN A 87 -19.05 14.13 6.30
CA GLN A 87 -19.69 14.76 5.15
C GLN A 87 -20.35 13.73 4.22
N GLN A 88 -19.68 12.61 3.92
CA GLN A 88 -20.27 11.55 3.10
C GLN A 88 -21.49 10.91 3.78
N MET A 89 -21.47 10.77 5.10
CA MET A 89 -22.60 10.24 5.86
C MET A 89 -23.78 11.22 5.84
N ASP A 90 -23.52 12.51 6.09
CA ASP A 90 -24.54 13.57 6.06
C ASP A 90 -25.17 13.69 4.67
N ASP A 91 -24.36 13.61 3.62
CA ASP A 91 -24.83 13.63 2.24
C ASP A 91 -25.67 12.38 1.94
N MET A 92 -25.25 11.20 2.38
CA MET A 92 -26.02 9.98 2.18
C MET A 92 -27.38 10.06 2.90
N ILE A 93 -27.41 10.51 4.16
CA ILE A 93 -28.67 10.68 4.91
C ILE A 93 -29.57 11.68 4.17
N ARG A 94 -29.04 12.87 3.85
CA ARG A 94 -29.83 13.92 3.18
C ARG A 94 -30.43 13.47 1.85
N ASN A 95 -29.69 12.70 1.06
CA ASN A 95 -30.12 12.34 -0.29
C ASN A 95 -30.92 11.03 -0.32
N CYS A 96 -30.83 10.17 0.68
CA CYS A 96 -31.53 8.87 0.73
C CYS A 96 -32.69 8.85 1.74
N GLU A 97 -32.86 9.86 2.57
CA GLU A 97 -33.95 9.97 3.54
C GLU A 97 -35.21 10.60 2.90
N GLY A 98 -36.39 10.07 3.24
CA GLY A 98 -37.69 10.56 2.78
C GLY A 98 -38.30 9.77 1.62
N ASP A 99 -39.55 10.09 1.28
CA ASP A 99 -40.34 9.37 0.26
C ASP A 99 -39.80 9.58 -1.17
N ASP A 100 -39.11 10.70 -1.41
CA ASP A 100 -38.42 11.04 -2.66
C ASP A 100 -36.89 10.76 -2.58
N GLY A 101 -36.46 10.00 -1.58
CA GLY A 101 -35.06 9.68 -1.36
C GLY A 101 -34.45 8.84 -2.50
N SER A 102 -33.20 9.13 -2.81
CA SER A 102 -32.39 8.35 -3.76
C SER A 102 -32.23 6.91 -3.25
N VAL A 103 -32.31 5.93 -4.16
CA VAL A 103 -32.10 4.52 -3.80
C VAL A 103 -30.63 4.28 -3.45
N LEU A 104 -30.38 3.75 -2.26
CA LEU A 104 -29.06 3.30 -1.83
C LEU A 104 -28.73 1.94 -2.48
N GLY A 105 -27.73 1.94 -3.34
CA GLY A 105 -27.12 0.76 -3.93
C GLY A 105 -25.95 0.24 -3.09
N VAL A 106 -25.80 -1.08 -3.07
CA VAL A 106 -24.61 -1.75 -2.53
C VAL A 106 -23.91 -2.42 -3.70
N ASP A 107 -22.78 -1.85 -4.11
CA ASP A 107 -21.98 -2.45 -5.16
C ASP A 107 -21.22 -3.66 -4.60
N ARG A 108 -21.22 -4.72 -5.42
CA ARG A 108 -20.55 -5.97 -5.06
C ARG A 108 -19.09 -5.71 -4.75
N THR A 109 -18.62 -6.45 -3.76
CA THR A 109 -17.28 -6.37 -3.21
C THR A 109 -16.19 -6.42 -4.30
N PHE A 110 -15.52 -5.30 -4.53
CA PHE A 110 -14.38 -5.17 -5.44
C PHE A 110 -13.16 -5.87 -4.85
N ASN A 111 -12.42 -6.60 -5.67
CA ASN A 111 -11.13 -7.15 -5.26
C ASN A 111 -10.01 -6.16 -5.62
N LEU A 112 -9.44 -5.51 -4.63
CA LEU A 112 -8.34 -4.55 -4.77
C LEU A 112 -7.06 -5.16 -4.16
N GLY A 113 -6.44 -6.07 -4.92
CA GLY A 113 -5.19 -6.72 -4.54
C GLY A 113 -5.36 -7.67 -3.36
N ASN A 114 -5.02 -7.19 -2.16
CA ASN A 114 -5.04 -8.00 -0.93
C ASN A 114 -6.34 -7.85 -0.13
N PHE A 115 -7.20 -6.90 -0.51
CA PHE A 115 -8.40 -6.57 0.23
C PHE A 115 -9.63 -6.52 -0.68
N TYR A 116 -10.77 -6.71 -0.05
CA TYR A 116 -12.08 -6.75 -0.65
C TYR A 116 -12.84 -5.51 -0.16
N VAL A 117 -13.37 -4.70 -1.08
CA VAL A 117 -14.02 -3.43 -0.78
C VAL A 117 -15.47 -3.48 -1.19
N THR A 118 -16.39 -3.30 -0.25
CA THR A 118 -17.80 -3.08 -0.52
C THR A 118 -18.07 -1.58 -0.52
N VAL A 119 -18.77 -1.08 -1.52
CA VAL A 119 -19.06 0.35 -1.68
C VAL A 119 -20.57 0.57 -1.63
N PHE A 120 -20.98 1.59 -0.89
CA PHE A 120 -22.34 2.10 -0.89
C PHE A 120 -22.40 3.28 -1.86
N SER A 121 -23.35 3.25 -2.79
CA SER A 121 -23.53 4.28 -3.82
C SER A 121 -24.99 4.69 -3.86
N TYR A 122 -25.27 5.95 -4.20
CA TYR A 122 -26.63 6.43 -4.42
C TYR A 122 -26.64 7.31 -5.65
N LYS A 123 -27.77 7.33 -6.36
CA LYS A 123 -27.94 8.16 -7.56
C LYS A 123 -28.78 9.36 -7.19
N ILE A 124 -28.19 10.55 -7.28
CA ILE A 124 -28.92 11.81 -7.16
C ILE A 124 -29.69 12.00 -8.48
N ASP A 125 -31.01 11.88 -8.43
CA ASP A 125 -31.87 12.29 -9.54
C ASP A 125 -32.05 13.82 -9.45
N VAL A 126 -31.32 14.53 -10.33
CA VAL A 126 -31.40 16.00 -10.52
C VAL A 126 -32.37 16.31 -11.65
#